data_AF-A0A7W9NK60-F1
#
_entry.id   AF-A0A7W9NK60-F1
#
_cell.length_a   1.000
_cell.length_b   1.000
_cell.length_c   1.000
_cell.angle_alpha   90.00
_cell.angle_beta   90.00
_cell.angle_gamma   90.00
#
_symmetry.space_group_name_H-M   'P 1'
#
loop_
_entity.id
_entity.type
_entity.pdbx_description
1 polymer ?
#
loop_
_entity_poly.entity_id
_entity_poly.type
_entity_poly.pdbx_seq_one_letter_code
_entity_poly.pdbx_strand_id
1 'polypeptide(L)'
;MSEIASWNGEHPQVKLLDPVLFAQLGAGEGGYAELLLAEYGRPEQVIVRNEVPHGVLHYIQFEERPDRPAWTTHLIFGGATEPQVREYLVTIGLGSVEIHTVYGATEPIYDAPEEVDEL
;
A
#
# COMPACT_ATOMS: atom_id res chain seq x y z
N MET A 1 21.45 8.39 1.55
CA MET A 1 20.49 7.45 2.18
C MET A 1 19.19 8.22 2.30
N SER A 2 18.18 7.88 1.50
CA SER A 2 16.87 8.54 1.61
C SER A 2 16.23 8.07 2.90
N GLU A 3 16.23 8.93 3.92
CA GLU A 3 15.35 8.79 5.06
C GLU A 3 13.92 8.76 4.50
N ILE A 4 13.26 7.60 4.55
CA ILE A 4 11.82 7.57 4.34
C ILE A 4 11.24 8.43 5.46
N ALA A 5 10.81 9.62 5.08
CA ALA A 5 10.58 10.73 5.98
C ALA A 5 9.49 10.38 6.98
N SER A 6 9.88 10.16 8.23
CA SER A 6 8.96 10.28 9.36
C SER A 6 8.59 11.76 9.50
N TRP A 7 7.33 12.11 9.26
CA TRP A 7 6.85 13.46 9.53
C TRP A 7 6.31 13.53 10.96
N ASN A 8 6.75 14.52 11.75
CA ASN A 8 6.39 14.68 13.16
C ASN A 8 6.67 13.47 14.08
N GLY A 9 7.61 12.59 13.71
CA GLY A 9 7.92 11.39 14.48
C GLY A 9 6.93 10.23 14.27
N GLU A 10 5.98 10.37 13.34
CA GLU A 10 5.09 9.28 12.96
C GLU A 10 5.78 8.34 11.96
N HIS A 11 5.75 7.05 12.25
CA HIS A 11 6.17 6.00 11.33
C HIS A 11 5.03 5.61 10.38
N PRO A 12 5.34 5.21 9.14
CA PRO A 12 4.31 4.69 8.25
C PRO A 12 3.74 3.40 8.82
N GLN A 13 2.46 3.16 8.56
CA GLN A 13 1.87 1.84 8.82
C GLN A 13 2.37 0.85 7.78
N VAL A 14 2.81 -0.33 8.23
CA VAL A 14 3.23 -1.40 7.31
C VAL A 14 2.12 -2.42 7.18
N LYS A 15 1.73 -2.70 5.94
CA LYS A 15 0.70 -3.67 5.58
C LYS A 15 1.32 -4.76 4.70
N LEU A 16 1.00 -6.02 5.00
CA LEU A 16 1.37 -7.17 4.19
C LEU A 16 0.11 -7.78 3.60
N LEU A 17 0.00 -7.80 2.28
CA LEU A 17 -1.11 -8.39 1.56
C LEU A 17 -0.98 -9.92 1.60
N ASP A 18 -2.07 -10.59 1.96
CA ASP A 18 -2.20 -12.03 1.82
C ASP A 18 -1.94 -12.47 0.36
N PRO A 19 -1.34 -13.66 0.12
CA PRO A 19 -1.06 -14.15 -1.23
C PRO A 19 -2.26 -14.24 -2.18
N VAL A 20 -3.46 -14.58 -1.69
CA VAL A 20 -4.67 -14.65 -2.51
C VAL A 20 -5.09 -13.25 -2.92
N LEU A 21 -5.15 -12.33 -1.95
CA LEU A 21 -5.40 -10.92 -2.23
C LEU A 21 -4.38 -10.44 -3.26
N PHE A 22 -3.08 -10.63 -3.02
CA PHE A 22 -2.02 -10.22 -3.93
C PHE A 22 -2.17 -10.74 -5.35
N ALA A 23 -2.51 -12.02 -5.52
CA ALA A 23 -2.74 -12.63 -6.83
C ALA A 23 -3.92 -11.99 -7.56
N GLN A 24 -5.01 -11.66 -6.85
CA GLN A 24 -6.14 -10.93 -7.42
C GLN A 24 -5.72 -9.55 -7.94
N LEU A 25 -4.78 -8.89 -7.24
CA LEU A 25 -4.30 -7.55 -7.64
C LEU A 25 -3.42 -7.59 -8.87
N GLY A 26 -2.58 -8.63 -8.97
CA GLY A 26 -1.69 -8.84 -10.11
C GLY A 26 -2.43 -9.18 -11.40
N ALA A 27 -3.68 -9.66 -11.29
CA ALA A 27 -4.53 -10.00 -12.43
C ALA A 27 -5.39 -8.83 -12.95
N GLY A 28 -5.51 -7.73 -12.19
CA GLY A 28 -6.37 -6.59 -12.53
C GLY A 28 -5.67 -5.50 -13.36
N GLU A 29 -6.34 -5.01 -14.40
CA GLU A 29 -5.90 -3.89 -15.25
C GLU A 29 -5.90 -2.54 -14.48
N GLY A 30 -4.92 -2.33 -13.60
CA GLY A 30 -4.56 -1.00 -13.09
C GLY A 30 -5.45 -0.38 -12.00
N GLY A 31 -6.68 -0.85 -11.79
CA GLY A 31 -7.60 -0.26 -10.78
C GLY A 31 -7.23 -0.49 -9.32
N TYR A 32 -6.32 -1.41 -9.00
CA TYR A 32 -6.07 -1.77 -7.60
C TYR A 32 -5.24 -0.74 -6.82
N ALA A 33 -4.31 -0.02 -7.47
CA ALA A 33 -3.59 1.06 -6.80
C ALA A 33 -4.58 2.16 -6.36
N GLU A 34 -5.62 2.40 -7.17
CA GLU A 34 -6.72 3.30 -6.83
C GLU A 34 -7.55 2.76 -5.68
N LEU A 35 -7.82 1.45 -5.63
CA LEU A 35 -8.50 0.82 -4.49
C LEU A 35 -7.70 0.92 -3.19
N LEU A 36 -6.39 0.68 -3.23
CA LEU A 36 -5.50 0.89 -2.07
C LEU A 36 -5.51 2.34 -1.61
N LEU A 37 -5.48 3.28 -2.56
CA LEU A 37 -5.51 4.71 -2.27
C LEU A 37 -6.87 5.15 -1.72
N ALA A 38 -7.97 4.57 -2.20
CA ALA A 38 -9.31 4.82 -1.69
C ALA A 38 -9.51 4.27 -0.27
N GLU A 39 -8.97 3.08 0.01
CA GLU A 39 -9.11 2.40 1.30
C GLU A 39 -8.21 3.01 2.40
N TYR A 40 -6.94 3.28 2.07
CA TYR A 40 -5.93 3.68 3.07
C TYR A 40 -5.45 5.12 2.92
N GLY A 41 -5.71 5.75 1.78
CA GLY A 41 -5.28 7.10 1.50
C GLY A 41 -6.13 8.16 2.18
N ARG A 42 -5.62 9.37 2.07
CA ARG A 42 -6.27 10.62 2.47
C ARG A 42 -6.31 11.56 1.27
N PRO A 43 -7.14 12.62 1.30
CA PRO A 43 -7.07 13.67 0.29
C PRO A 43 -5.62 14.17 0.11
N GLU A 44 -5.25 14.46 -1.14
CA GLU A 44 -3.92 14.94 -1.54
C GLU A 44 -2.77 13.93 -1.44
N GLN A 45 -3.06 12.67 -1.08
CA GLN A 45 -2.06 11.60 -1.14
C GLN A 45 -2.03 10.97 -2.53
N VAL A 46 -0.84 10.51 -2.89
CA VAL A 46 -0.59 9.74 -4.10
C VAL A 46 -0.11 8.34 -3.72
N ILE A 47 -0.32 7.40 -4.62
CA ILE A 47 0.20 6.04 -4.50
C ILE A 47 1.30 5.80 -5.55
N VAL A 48 2.44 5.27 -5.12
CA VAL A 48 3.57 4.94 -5.98
C VAL A 48 3.89 3.46 -5.84
N ARG A 49 4.04 2.74 -6.95
CA ARG A 49 4.43 1.32 -6.98
C ARG A 49 5.91 1.18 -7.33
N ASN A 50 6.66 0.46 -6.49
CA ASN A 50 8.02 0.04 -6.77
C ASN A 50 8.17 -1.49 -6.68
N GLU A 51 9.11 -2.03 -7.43
CA GLU A 51 9.56 -3.41 -7.26
C GLU A 51 10.60 -3.48 -6.13
N VAL A 52 10.48 -4.52 -5.30
CA VAL A 52 11.40 -4.81 -4.19
C VAL A 52 11.90 -6.26 -4.31
N PRO A 53 13.03 -6.65 -3.68
CA PRO A 53 13.67 -7.95 -3.93
C PRO A 53 12.76 -9.18 -3.82
N HIS A 54 11.71 -9.12 -3.01
CA HIS A 54 10.79 -10.23 -2.78
C HIS A 54 9.34 -9.92 -3.16
N GLY A 55 9.08 -8.89 -3.98
CA GLY A 55 7.71 -8.58 -4.38
C GLY A 55 7.53 -7.14 -4.86
N VAL A 56 6.38 -6.57 -4.52
CA VAL A 56 6.05 -5.17 -4.84
C VAL A 56 5.75 -4.40 -3.56
N LEU A 57 6.05 -3.11 -3.61
CA LEU A 57 5.78 -2.18 -2.53
C LEU A 57 5.02 -0.97 -3.08
N HIS A 58 3.87 -0.68 -2.49
CA HIS A 58 3.14 0.56 -2.72
C HIS A 58 3.36 1.52 -1.55
N TYR A 59 3.73 2.76 -1.89
CA TYR A 59 3.85 3.87 -0.95
C TYR A 59 2.64 4.75 -1.11
N ILE A 60 1.88 4.96 -0.04
CA ILE A 60 0.91 6.05 0.01
C ILE A 60 1.56 7.20 0.75
N GLN A 61 1.75 8.31 0.04
CA GLN A 61 2.48 9.45 0.55
C GLN A 61 1.80 10.75 0.19
N PHE A 62 2.00 11.76 1.03
CA PHE A 62 1.86 13.11 0.52
C PHE A 62 3.09 13.47 -0.30
N GLU A 63 2.88 14.13 -1.43
CA GLU A 63 3.96 14.65 -2.25
C GLU A 63 4.75 15.74 -1.54
N GLU A 64 6.00 15.89 -1.98
CA GLU A 64 6.87 16.99 -1.58
C GLU A 64 6.26 18.32 -2.02
N ARG A 65 6.29 19.29 -1.11
CA ARG A 65 5.89 20.68 -1.33
C ARG A 65 7.05 21.60 -0.93
N PRO A 66 7.09 22.86 -1.42
CA PRO A 66 8.16 23.80 -1.07
C PRO A 66 8.37 24.00 0.44
N ASP A 67 7.32 23.80 1.24
CA ASP A 67 7.26 23.97 2.68
C ASP A 67 7.29 22.66 3.48
N ARG A 68 7.24 21.49 2.81
CA ARG A 68 7.16 20.19 3.47
C ARG A 68 7.78 19.07 2.63
N PRO A 69 8.68 18.22 3.18
CA PRO A 69 9.15 17.04 2.48
C PRO A 69 8.00 16.08 2.14
N ALA A 70 8.23 15.18 1.18
CA ALA A 70 7.32 14.05 0.96
C ALA A 70 7.18 13.26 2.27
N TRP A 71 5.98 12.76 2.56
CA TRP A 71 5.71 12.02 3.79
C TRP A 71 4.94 10.74 3.49
N THR A 72 5.59 9.60 3.73
CA THR A 72 4.97 8.29 3.57
C THR A 72 4.13 7.94 4.79
N THR A 73 2.88 7.57 4.54
CA THR A 73 1.92 7.16 5.58
C THR A 73 1.69 5.65 5.63
N HIS A 74 1.81 4.99 4.48
CA HIS A 74 1.62 3.54 4.37
C HIS A 74 2.68 2.92 3.47
N LEU A 75 3.15 1.74 3.89
CA LEU A 75 3.97 0.83 3.13
C LEU A 75 3.18 -0.47 2.94
N ILE A 76 2.78 -0.79 1.71
CA ILE A 76 1.92 -1.93 1.42
C ILE A 76 2.68 -2.94 0.55
N PHE A 77 3.03 -4.08 1.15
CA PHE A 77 3.81 -5.15 0.53
C PHE A 77 2.91 -6.21 -0.06
N GLY A 78 3.22 -6.67 -1.28
CA GLY A 78 2.58 -7.81 -1.92
C GLY A 78 3.60 -8.76 -2.52
N GLY A 79 3.29 -10.06 -2.51
CA GLY A 79 4.16 -11.10 -3.07
C GLY A 79 5.35 -11.51 -2.19
N ALA A 80 5.49 -10.90 -1.01
CA ALA A 80 6.53 -11.18 -0.04
C ALA A 80 5.98 -11.91 1.20
N THR A 81 6.84 -12.59 1.92
CA THR A 81 6.54 -13.14 3.26
C THR A 81 6.88 -12.12 4.35
N GLU A 82 6.29 -12.25 5.55
CA GLU A 82 6.60 -11.36 6.67
C GLU A 82 8.10 -11.28 7.00
N PRO A 83 8.89 -12.39 7.03
CA PRO A 83 10.34 -12.30 7.24
C PRO A 83 11.07 -11.48 6.16
N GLN A 84 10.66 -11.58 4.90
CA GLN A 84 11.25 -10.81 3.80
C GLN A 84 10.88 -9.33 3.89
N VAL A 85 9.64 -9.01 4.29
CA VAL A 85 9.25 -7.63 4.59
C VAL A 85 10.06 -7.09 5.75
N ARG A 86 10.23 -7.87 6.83
CA ARG A 86 11.03 -7.50 8.00
C ARG A 86 12.47 -7.18 7.61
N GLU A 87 13.11 -8.01 6.80
CA GLU A 87 14.45 -7.78 6.28
C GLU A 87 14.51 -6.44 5.53
N TYR A 88 13.57 -6.20 4.62
CA TYR A 88 13.50 -4.93 3.88
C TYR A 88 13.34 -3.73 4.82
N LEU A 89 12.41 -3.78 5.78
CA LEU A 89 12.19 -2.70 6.75
C LEU A 89 13.45 -2.39 7.56
N VAL A 90 14.25 -3.39 7.94
CA VAL A 90 15.53 -3.18 8.62
C VAL A 90 16.48 -2.35 7.74
N THR A 91 16.55 -2.63 6.43
CA THR A 91 17.44 -1.89 5.51
C THR A 91 17.10 -0.40 5.38
N ILE A 92 15.84 -0.02 5.63
CA ILE A 92 15.35 1.36 5.54
C ILE A 92 15.11 2.01 6.91
N GLY A 93 15.60 1.39 7.99
CA GLY A 93 15.52 1.94 9.34
C GLY A 93 14.15 1.81 10.03
N LEU A 94 13.24 1.00 9.48
CA LEU A 94 11.89 0.74 10.00
C LEU A 94 11.75 -0.66 10.61
N GLY A 95 12.86 -1.31 10.95
CA GLY A 95 12.90 -2.71 11.38
C GLY A 95 12.05 -3.03 12.62
N SER A 96 11.72 -2.05 13.44
CA SER A 96 10.88 -2.19 14.64
C SER A 96 9.39 -1.90 14.42
N VAL A 97 8.99 -1.44 13.23
CA VAL A 97 7.58 -1.12 12.93
C VAL A 97 6.75 -2.39 12.82
N GLU A 98 5.55 -2.38 13.40
CA GLU A 98 4.62 -3.51 13.32
C GLU A 98 4.16 -3.76 11.87
N ILE A 99 4.05 -5.04 11.48
CA ILE A 99 3.54 -5.44 10.17
C ILE A 99 2.12 -5.96 10.38
N HIS A 100 1.14 -5.32 9.75
CA HIS A 100 -0.26 -5.76 9.79
C HIS A 100 -0.59 -6.56 8.54
N THR A 101 -1.04 -7.82 8.71
CA THR A 101 -1.50 -8.63 7.58
C THR A 101 -2.90 -8.18 7.15
N VAL A 102 -3.07 -7.95 5.85
CA VAL A 102 -4.33 -7.55 5.22
C VAL A 102 -4.84 -8.72 4.39
N TYR A 103 -6.03 -9.18 4.76
CA TYR A 103 -6.73 -10.25 4.08
C TYR A 103 -7.68 -9.66 3.04
N GLY A 104 -7.80 -10.31 1.89
CA GLY A 104 -8.85 -9.98 0.93
C GLY A 104 -10.23 -10.29 1.52
N ALA A 105 -11.27 -9.67 0.96
CA ALA A 105 -12.61 -10.15 1.20
C ALA A 105 -12.66 -11.63 0.80
N THR A 106 -13.12 -12.49 1.71
CA THR A 106 -13.35 -13.92 1.40
C THR A 106 -14.51 -14.11 0.42
N GLU A 107 -15.26 -13.05 0.14
CA GLU A 107 -16.37 -13.03 -0.80
C GLU A 107 -15.91 -12.36 -2.12
N PRO A 108 -16.27 -12.93 -3.28
CA PRO A 108 -16.01 -12.30 -4.56
C PRO A 108 -16.70 -10.93 -4.64
N ILE A 109 -15.97 -9.92 -5.09
CA ILE A 109 -16.53 -8.61 -5.41
C ILE A 109 -17.39 -8.81 -6.65
N TYR A 110 -18.72 -8.86 -6.48
CA TYR A 110 -19.64 -8.76 -7.59
C TYR A 110 -19.73 -7.28 -7.97
N ASP A 111 -19.51 -6.96 -9.25
CA ASP A 111 -19.83 -5.64 -9.77
C ASP A 111 -21.27 -5.30 -9.41
N ALA A 112 -21.48 -4.10 -8.86
CA ALA A 112 -22.80 -3.61 -8.55
C ALA A 112 -23.66 -3.68 -9.83
N PRO A 113 -24.90 -4.20 -9.78
CA PRO A 113 -25.75 -4.19 -10.96
C PRO A 113 -25.92 -2.74 -11.40
N GLU A 114 -25.63 -2.47 -12.68
CA GLU A 114 -25.97 -1.20 -13.31
C GLU A 114 -27.45 -0.90 -12.97
N GLU A 115 -27.70 0.24 -12.31
CA GLU A 115 -29.05 0.72 -12.12
C GLU A 115 -29.67 0.88 -13.51
N VAL A 116 -30.52 -0.09 -13.88
CA VAL A 116 -31.39 0.03 -15.03
C VAL A 116 -32.40 1.12 -14.70
N ASP A 117 -32.16 2.31 -15.24
CA ASP A 117 -33.14 3.40 -15.27
C ASP A 117 -34.39 2.87 -16.00
N GLU A 118 -35.43 2.52 -15.23
CA GLU A 118 -36.72 2.14 -15.78
C GLU A 118 -37.37 3.39 -16.40
N LEU A 119 -37.50 3.37 -17.74
CA LEU A 119 -38.21 4.36 -18.56
C LEU A 119 -39.73 4.39 -18.31
#